data_AF-A0A4S4N2P9-F1
#
_entry.id   AF-A0A4S4N2P9-F1
#
_cell.length_a   1.000
_cell.length_b   1.000
_cell.length_c   1.000
_cell.angle_alpha   90.00
_cell.angle_beta   90.00
_cell.angle_gamma   90.00
#
_symmetry.space_group_name_H-M   'P 1'
#
loop_
_entity.id
_entity.type
_entity.pdbx_description
1 polymer ?
#
loop_
_entity_poly.entity_id
_entity_poly.type
_entity_poly.pdbx_seq_one_letter_code
_entity_poly.pdbx_strand_id
1 'polypeptide(L)'
;MSSDIVRRHKMAYKDHNGYLDETRMRIQGQSSIARDAENSAATKREKRDAVQKRIFAQHVLDTKGSFFPSIEEMKEAIAAPESSAAVQTRQNELKEKHKQDIQELYDYEAEQYLADAVDRYLSKDDMAPDPVIDSLYTSLRDPAHPFQTGSTSAWEAYRYAHLSAILPLQTLHTELAASELAQQRVKDSRFPDSLYRYRQIRNKETQLRIARFLAADKMTKERTMGEYGWAYRQVMTLETEYKENADFRTEVQERLRDLEATDPRRRATNK
;
A
#
# COMPACT_ATOMS: atom_id res chain seq x y z
N MET A 1 9.54 -35.12 -45.50
CA MET A 1 9.10 -36.23 -44.62
C MET A 1 9.85 -36.08 -43.31
N SER A 2 9.21 -35.48 -42.29
CA SER A 2 9.82 -35.17 -41.00
C SER A 2 9.66 -36.37 -40.08
N SER A 3 10.76 -36.97 -39.64
CA SER A 3 10.75 -38.07 -38.68
C SER A 3 10.59 -37.50 -37.27
N ASP A 4 9.44 -37.76 -36.65
CA ASP A 4 9.20 -37.45 -35.24
C ASP A 4 10.17 -38.25 -34.35
N ILE A 5 11.11 -37.55 -33.72
CA ILE A 5 11.97 -38.12 -32.68
C ILE A 5 11.15 -38.18 -31.40
N VAL A 6 10.49 -39.32 -31.19
CA VAL A 6 9.79 -39.62 -29.94
C VAL A 6 10.82 -39.65 -28.81
N ARG A 7 10.79 -38.65 -27.92
CA ARG A 7 11.61 -38.58 -26.70
C ARG A 7 11.31 -39.79 -25.83
N ARG A 8 12.20 -40.78 -25.79
CA ARG A 8 12.10 -41.91 -24.88
C ARG A 8 12.34 -41.44 -23.45
N HIS A 9 11.53 -41.91 -22.51
CA HIS A 9 11.71 -41.67 -21.09
C HIS A 9 13.04 -42.26 -20.60
N LYS A 10 13.76 -41.53 -19.75
CA LYS A 10 14.98 -42.04 -19.12
C LYS A 10 14.61 -43.26 -18.26
N MET A 11 15.34 -44.37 -18.40
CA MET A 11 15.11 -45.63 -17.66
C MET A 11 15.07 -45.42 -16.13
N ALA A 12 15.73 -44.38 -15.61
CA ALA A 12 15.72 -44.01 -14.20
C ALA A 12 14.33 -43.64 -13.64
N TYR A 13 13.36 -43.33 -14.49
CA TYR A 13 11.99 -42.98 -14.11
C TYR A 13 10.99 -44.10 -14.40
N LYS A 14 11.47 -45.26 -14.86
CA LYS A 14 10.60 -46.42 -15.05
C LYS A 14 10.09 -46.85 -13.68
N ASP A 15 8.76 -47.00 -13.57
CA ASP A 15 8.05 -47.41 -12.35
C ASP A 15 7.99 -46.38 -11.20
N HIS A 16 8.38 -45.13 -11.46
CA HIS A 16 8.23 -44.01 -10.51
C HIS A 16 7.35 -42.94 -11.17
N ASN A 17 6.35 -42.41 -10.47
CA ASN A 17 5.38 -41.42 -10.97
C ASN A 17 5.99 -40.03 -11.27
N GLY A 18 7.16 -39.97 -11.90
CA GLY A 18 7.89 -38.73 -12.20
C GLY A 18 8.63 -38.11 -11.02
N TYR A 19 8.49 -38.65 -9.81
CA TYR A 19 9.14 -38.16 -8.60
C TYR A 19 10.04 -39.24 -8.00
N LEU A 20 11.32 -38.92 -7.82
CA LEU A 20 12.27 -39.75 -7.08
C LEU A 20 12.23 -39.31 -5.62
N ASP A 21 11.96 -40.26 -4.73
CA ASP A 21 12.03 -40.03 -3.28
C ASP A 21 13.51 -40.10 -2.84
N GLU A 22 14.13 -38.93 -2.67
CA GLU A 22 15.54 -38.76 -2.30
C GLU A 22 15.92 -39.52 -1.03
N THR A 23 14.99 -39.60 -0.07
CA THR A 23 15.19 -40.32 1.19
C THR A 23 15.33 -41.82 0.96
N ARG A 24 14.59 -42.39 0.01
CA ARG A 24 14.64 -43.83 -0.34
C ARG A 24 15.91 -44.19 -1.11
N MET A 25 16.38 -43.29 -1.96
CA MET A 25 17.62 -43.44 -2.75
C MET A 25 18.87 -43.41 -1.86
N ARG A 26 18.88 -42.62 -0.79
CA ARG A 26 19.98 -42.61 0.21
C ARG A 26 20.09 -43.92 0.99
N ILE A 27 18.96 -44.52 1.35
CA ILE A 27 18.93 -45.75 2.16
C ILE A 27 19.44 -46.97 1.36
N GLN A 28 19.29 -46.97 0.03
CA GLN A 28 19.72 -48.08 -0.84
C GLN A 28 21.19 -48.02 -1.29
N GLY A 29 21.99 -47.06 -0.80
CA GLY A 29 23.42 -47.01 -1.11
C GLY A 29 23.77 -46.63 -2.56
N GLN A 30 22.80 -46.17 -3.36
CA GLN A 30 23.00 -45.68 -4.73
C GLN A 30 23.42 -44.20 -4.79
N SER A 31 23.84 -43.62 -3.65
CA SER A 31 24.12 -42.19 -3.49
C SER A 31 25.36 -41.67 -4.23
N SER A 32 26.20 -42.54 -4.80
CA SER A 32 27.35 -42.09 -5.61
C SER A 32 26.92 -41.48 -6.95
N ILE A 33 25.85 -41.99 -7.56
CA ILE A 33 25.35 -41.48 -8.86
C ILE A 33 24.62 -40.13 -8.67
N ALA A 34 24.00 -39.89 -7.51
CA ALA A 34 23.39 -38.60 -7.19
C ALA A 34 24.42 -37.53 -6.83
N ARG A 35 25.50 -37.89 -6.10
CA ARG A 35 26.56 -36.93 -5.74
C ARG A 35 27.42 -36.49 -6.91
N ASP A 36 27.64 -37.36 -7.90
CA ASP A 36 28.39 -36.98 -9.10
C ASP A 36 27.54 -36.15 -10.08
N ALA A 37 26.21 -36.28 -10.05
CA ALA A 37 25.30 -35.41 -10.79
C ALA A 37 25.11 -34.03 -10.13
N GLU A 38 25.17 -33.94 -8.80
CA GLU A 38 25.15 -32.67 -8.06
C GLU A 38 26.50 -31.93 -8.10
N ASN A 39 27.63 -32.65 -8.22
CA ASN A 39 28.97 -32.06 -8.31
C ASN A 39 29.46 -31.83 -9.75
N SER A 40 28.82 -32.44 -10.75
CA SER A 40 29.12 -32.21 -12.17
C SER A 40 28.47 -30.91 -12.64
N ALA A 41 29.21 -29.82 -12.42
CA ALA A 41 29.00 -28.51 -13.01
C ALA A 41 27.66 -27.84 -12.66
N ALA A 42 27.54 -27.36 -11.42
CA ALA A 42 26.97 -26.03 -11.26
C ALA A 42 27.71 -25.12 -12.24
N THR A 43 27.04 -24.75 -13.34
CA THR A 43 27.63 -24.03 -14.45
C THR A 43 28.35 -22.81 -13.87
N LYS A 44 29.51 -22.37 -14.39
CA LYS A 44 30.22 -21.17 -13.87
C LYS A 44 29.27 -19.97 -13.63
N ARG A 45 28.20 -19.92 -14.43
CA ARG A 45 27.01 -19.06 -14.26
C ARG A 45 26.31 -19.21 -12.90
N GLU A 46 25.82 -20.39 -12.55
CA GLU A 46 25.07 -20.62 -11.30
C GLU A 46 25.88 -20.26 -10.06
N LYS A 47 27.20 -20.53 -10.07
CA LYS A 47 28.09 -20.12 -8.98
C LYS A 47 28.20 -18.61 -8.87
N ARG A 48 28.27 -17.89 -9.99
CA ARG A 48 28.26 -16.42 -10.01
C ARG A 48 26.93 -15.86 -9.55
N ASP A 49 25.81 -16.40 -10.05
CA ASP A 49 24.46 -16.00 -9.65
C ASP A 49 24.26 -16.20 -8.14
N ALA A 50 24.76 -17.30 -7.58
CA ALA A 50 24.72 -17.57 -6.14
C ALA A 50 25.56 -16.57 -5.32
N VAL A 51 26.75 -16.18 -5.82
CA VAL A 51 27.59 -15.15 -5.20
C VAL A 51 26.89 -13.80 -5.23
N GLN A 52 26.32 -13.39 -6.37
CA GLN A 52 25.58 -12.14 -6.50
C GLN A 52 24.36 -12.08 -5.57
N LYS A 53 23.59 -13.16 -5.51
CA LYS A 53 22.46 -13.28 -4.57
C LYS A 53 22.90 -13.14 -3.13
N ARG A 54 24.05 -13.74 -2.76
CA ARG A 54 24.61 -13.62 -1.41
C ARG A 54 25.05 -12.19 -1.11
N ILE A 55 25.77 -11.53 -2.04
CA ILE A 55 26.22 -10.14 -1.87
C ILE A 55 25.02 -9.22 -1.70
N PHE A 56 24.00 -9.37 -2.55
CA PHE A 56 22.76 -8.62 -2.45
C PHE A 56 22.03 -8.86 -1.12
N ALA A 57 21.89 -10.12 -0.71
CA ALA A 57 21.28 -10.46 0.58
C ALA A 57 22.05 -9.85 1.76
N GLN A 58 23.37 -9.83 1.70
CA GLN A 58 24.21 -9.17 2.69
C GLN A 58 24.00 -7.66 2.68
N HIS A 59 23.96 -7.01 1.50
CA HIS A 59 23.64 -5.59 1.39
C HIS A 59 22.27 -5.26 2.00
N VAL A 60 21.24 -6.06 1.71
CA VAL A 60 19.91 -5.89 2.32
C VAL A 60 19.98 -6.07 3.84
N LEU A 61 20.75 -7.03 4.34
CA LEU A 61 20.95 -7.20 5.78
C LEU A 61 21.76 -6.08 6.43
N ASP A 62 22.70 -5.44 5.72
CA ASP A 62 23.50 -4.34 6.26
C ASP A 62 22.70 -3.02 6.26
N THR A 63 21.86 -2.81 5.24
CA THR A 63 21.02 -1.61 5.09
C THR A 63 19.70 -1.68 5.86
N LYS A 64 19.03 -2.84 5.85
CA LYS A 64 17.75 -3.07 6.54
C LYS A 64 17.90 -3.87 7.84
N GLY A 65 19.13 -4.19 8.21
CA GLY A 65 19.48 -5.02 9.37
C GLY A 65 18.86 -4.56 10.68
N SER A 66 17.90 -5.36 11.13
CA SER A 66 17.36 -5.44 12.49
C SER A 66 16.96 -4.11 13.14
N PHE A 67 15.93 -3.46 12.61
CA PHE A 67 15.02 -2.75 13.49
C PHE A 67 13.83 -3.66 13.82
N PHE A 68 14.04 -4.54 14.80
CA PHE A 68 12.89 -5.12 15.50
C PHE A 68 12.40 -4.05 16.46
N PRO A 69 11.17 -3.54 16.29
CA PRO A 69 10.64 -2.57 17.23
C PRO A 69 10.66 -3.19 18.63
N SER A 70 10.94 -2.35 19.63
CA SER A 70 10.98 -2.82 21.01
C SER A 70 9.60 -3.38 21.41
N ILE A 71 9.57 -4.26 22.41
CA ILE A 71 8.29 -4.82 22.90
C ILE A 71 7.35 -3.69 23.37
N GLU A 72 7.91 -2.60 23.86
CA GLU A 72 7.16 -1.41 24.28
C GLU A 72 6.53 -0.71 23.07
N GLU A 73 7.30 -0.46 22.02
CA GLU A 73 6.80 0.13 20.76
C GLU A 73 5.71 -0.74 20.12
N MET A 74 5.85 -2.08 20.16
CA MET A 74 4.83 -2.99 19.66
C MET A 74 3.54 -2.91 20.47
N LYS A 75 3.64 -2.79 21.81
CA LYS A 75 2.46 -2.64 22.67
C LYS A 75 1.77 -1.30 22.44
N GLU A 76 2.53 -0.23 22.27
CA GLU A 76 1.99 1.09 21.95
C GLU A 76 1.27 1.09 20.59
N ALA A 77 1.86 0.44 19.58
CA ALA A 77 1.24 0.30 18.27
C ALA A 77 -0.08 -0.49 18.31
N ILE A 78 -0.20 -1.49 19.19
CA ILE A 78 -1.44 -2.26 19.40
C ILE A 78 -2.46 -1.45 20.22
N ALA A 79 -2.00 -0.63 21.17
CA ALA A 79 -2.86 0.15 22.04
C ALA A 79 -3.45 1.39 21.34
N ALA A 80 -2.82 1.89 20.29
CA ALA A 80 -3.31 3.02 19.52
C ALA A 80 -4.63 2.67 18.81
N PRO A 81 -5.71 3.47 18.98
CA PRO A 81 -6.97 3.20 18.30
C PRO A 81 -6.79 3.33 16.79
N GLU A 82 -7.18 2.30 16.03
CA GLU A 82 -7.20 2.34 14.57
C GLU A 82 -8.27 3.32 14.09
N SER A 83 -7.86 4.54 13.77
CA SER A 83 -8.68 5.53 13.07
C SER A 83 -8.26 5.61 11.60
N SER A 84 -9.18 6.03 10.73
CA SER A 84 -8.90 6.26 9.31
C SER A 84 -7.64 7.11 9.11
N ALA A 85 -7.46 8.17 9.91
CA ALA A 85 -6.30 9.03 9.87
C ALA A 85 -4.99 8.31 10.22
N ALA A 86 -4.99 7.43 11.22
CA ALA A 86 -3.81 6.66 11.62
C ALA A 86 -3.42 5.62 10.56
N VAL A 87 -4.41 5.00 9.90
CA VAL A 87 -4.15 4.10 8.77
C VAL A 87 -3.58 4.89 7.58
N GLN A 88 -4.08 6.11 7.35
CA GLN A 88 -3.58 6.98 6.28
C GLN A 88 -2.12 7.41 6.51
N THR A 89 -1.73 7.74 7.75
CA THR A 89 -0.33 8.04 8.07
C THR A 89 0.56 6.84 7.81
N ARG A 90 0.15 5.65 8.26
CA ARG A 90 0.88 4.40 8.01
C ARG A 90 1.01 4.07 6.52
N GLN A 91 -0.04 4.31 5.72
CA GLN A 91 0.04 4.16 4.26
C GLN A 91 1.07 5.12 3.65
N ASN A 92 1.12 6.37 4.10
CA ASN A 92 2.08 7.35 3.60
C ASN A 92 3.50 6.98 4.00
N GLU A 93 3.72 6.58 5.26
CA GLU A 93 5.02 6.07 5.72
C GLU A 93 5.48 4.86 4.89
N LEU A 94 4.58 3.92 4.60
CA LEU A 94 4.91 2.75 3.77
C LEU A 94 5.29 3.15 2.34
N LYS A 95 4.61 4.13 1.75
CA LYS A 95 4.94 4.66 0.42
C LYS A 95 6.30 5.36 0.40
N GLU A 96 6.60 6.17 1.43
CA GLU A 96 7.88 6.83 1.53
C GLU A 96 9.02 5.83 1.75
N LYS A 97 8.82 4.83 2.62
CA LYS A 97 9.77 3.72 2.78
C LYS A 97 10.00 2.98 1.46
N HIS A 98 8.96 2.69 0.70
CA HIS A 98 9.11 2.03 -0.59
C HIS A 98 9.89 2.87 -1.61
N LYS A 99 9.70 4.19 -1.63
CA LYS A 99 10.52 5.08 -2.49
C LYS A 99 11.99 5.04 -2.08
N GLN A 100 12.27 5.09 -0.78
CA GLN A 100 13.63 4.99 -0.25
C GLN A 100 14.25 3.64 -0.62
N ASP A 101 13.53 2.54 -0.42
CA ASP A 101 13.97 1.19 -0.77
C ASP A 101 14.32 1.06 -2.26
N ILE A 102 13.50 1.63 -3.15
CA ILE A 102 13.76 1.63 -4.60
C ILE A 102 14.98 2.50 -4.93
N GLN A 103 15.11 3.65 -4.28
CA GLN A 103 16.25 4.53 -4.50
C GLN A 103 17.56 3.86 -4.07
N GLU A 104 17.59 3.25 -2.88
CA GLU A 104 18.72 2.48 -2.40
C GLU A 104 19.07 1.31 -3.33
N LEU A 105 18.06 0.63 -3.89
CA LEU A 105 18.28 -0.42 -4.87
C LEU A 105 18.95 0.13 -6.14
N TYR A 106 18.51 1.28 -6.64
CA TYR A 106 19.14 1.93 -7.80
C TYR A 106 20.57 2.38 -7.51
N ASP A 107 20.82 2.95 -6.33
CA ASP A 107 22.16 3.37 -5.92
C ASP A 107 23.09 2.16 -5.83
N TYR A 108 22.63 1.07 -5.22
CA TYR A 108 23.35 -0.21 -5.17
C TYR A 108 23.64 -0.75 -6.58
N GLU A 109 22.65 -0.78 -7.47
CA GLU A 109 22.85 -1.25 -8.85
C GLU A 109 23.82 -0.37 -9.62
N ALA A 110 23.81 0.95 -9.40
CA ALA A 110 24.74 1.88 -10.01
C ALA A 110 26.18 1.64 -9.53
N GLU A 111 26.38 1.40 -8.23
CA GLU A 111 27.67 1.05 -7.64
C GLU A 111 28.20 -0.28 -8.19
N GLN A 112 27.36 -1.31 -8.24
CA GLN A 112 27.73 -2.60 -8.83
C GLN A 112 28.11 -2.45 -10.30
N TYR A 113 27.34 -1.67 -11.07
CA TYR A 113 27.64 -1.40 -12.47
C TYR A 113 28.99 -0.69 -12.66
N LEU A 114 29.30 0.29 -11.80
CA LEU A 114 30.56 1.02 -11.85
C LEU A 114 31.74 0.12 -11.48
N ALA A 115 31.62 -0.67 -10.42
CA ALA A 115 32.65 -1.64 -10.02
C ALA A 115 32.94 -2.63 -11.15
N ASP A 116 31.89 -3.19 -11.76
CA ASP A 116 31.97 -4.04 -12.94
C ASP A 116 32.67 -3.34 -14.12
N ALA A 117 32.36 -2.06 -14.35
CA ALA A 117 32.96 -1.29 -15.44
C ALA A 117 34.46 -1.05 -15.22
N VAL A 118 34.88 -0.80 -13.97
CA VAL A 118 36.29 -0.64 -13.59
C VAL A 118 37.04 -1.97 -13.72
N ASP A 119 36.49 -3.06 -13.21
CA ASP A 119 37.09 -4.40 -13.33
C ASP A 119 37.28 -4.78 -14.80
N ARG A 120 36.29 -4.46 -15.65
CA ARG A 120 36.39 -4.65 -17.11
C ARG A 120 37.49 -3.81 -17.72
N TYR A 121 37.61 -2.54 -17.33
CA TYR A 121 38.66 -1.65 -17.85
C TYR A 121 40.06 -2.18 -17.50
N LEU A 122 40.28 -2.53 -16.23
CA LEU A 122 41.57 -3.04 -15.75
C LEU A 122 41.92 -4.42 -16.32
N SER A 123 40.92 -5.24 -16.67
CA SER A 123 41.17 -6.54 -17.31
C SER A 123 41.74 -6.44 -18.74
N LYS A 124 41.65 -5.28 -19.38
CA LYS A 124 42.11 -5.06 -20.76
C LYS A 124 43.58 -4.63 -20.87
N ASP A 125 44.25 -4.30 -19.77
CA ASP A 125 45.53 -3.59 -19.82
C ASP A 125 46.75 -4.49 -20.16
N ASP A 126 46.57 -5.81 -20.31
CA ASP A 126 47.70 -6.75 -20.45
C ASP A 126 47.78 -7.58 -21.75
N MET A 127 46.85 -7.51 -22.70
CA MET A 127 46.96 -8.31 -23.95
C MET A 127 46.46 -7.62 -25.21
N ALA A 128 47.17 -7.85 -26.32
CA ALA A 128 46.82 -7.46 -27.68
C ALA A 128 45.36 -7.78 -28.03
N PRO A 129 44.71 -7.00 -28.92
CA PRO A 129 43.30 -7.17 -29.26
C PRO A 129 43.01 -8.59 -29.77
N ASP A 130 42.37 -9.39 -28.92
CA ASP A 130 41.89 -10.72 -29.27
C ASP A 130 40.41 -10.62 -29.71
N PRO A 131 40.08 -10.94 -30.97
CA PRO A 131 38.72 -10.86 -31.49
C PRO A 131 37.72 -11.77 -30.75
N VAL A 132 38.19 -12.83 -30.09
CA VAL A 132 37.34 -13.70 -29.26
C VAL A 132 36.88 -12.95 -28.02
N ILE A 133 37.77 -12.18 -27.40
CA ILE A 133 37.48 -11.37 -26.21
C ILE A 133 36.48 -10.27 -26.57
N ASP A 134 36.67 -9.56 -27.68
CA ASP A 134 35.74 -8.52 -28.14
C ASP A 134 34.32 -9.07 -28.44
N SER A 135 34.22 -10.27 -29.01
CA SER A 135 32.92 -10.91 -29.27
C SER A 135 32.17 -11.27 -27.99
N LEU A 136 32.89 -11.76 -26.97
CA LEU A 136 32.34 -12.05 -25.64
C LEU A 136 31.92 -10.75 -24.91
N TYR A 137 32.68 -9.67 -25.09
CA TYR A 137 32.32 -8.35 -24.56
C TYR A 137 31.05 -7.79 -25.19
N THR A 138 30.86 -8.02 -26.49
CA THR A 138 29.69 -7.55 -27.22
C THR A 138 28.43 -8.32 -26.76
N SER A 139 28.55 -9.62 -26.47
CA SER A 139 27.44 -10.42 -25.93
C SER A 139 27.08 -10.09 -24.48
N LEU A 140 28.06 -9.68 -23.66
CA LEU A 140 27.83 -9.18 -22.29
C LEU A 140 27.09 -7.83 -22.25
N ARG A 141 27.13 -7.07 -23.35
CA ARG A 141 26.40 -5.80 -23.53
C ARG A 141 24.99 -5.99 -24.09
N ASP A 142 24.61 -7.21 -24.47
CA ASP A 142 23.27 -7.51 -24.94
C ASP A 142 22.26 -7.23 -23.79
N PRO A 143 21.20 -6.44 -24.00
CA PRO A 143 20.14 -6.29 -23.01
C PRO A 143 19.44 -7.62 -22.66
N ALA A 144 19.54 -8.63 -23.53
CA ALA A 144 19.08 -9.99 -23.23
C ALA A 144 20.09 -10.80 -22.39
N HIS A 145 21.23 -10.21 -22.01
CA HIS A 145 22.26 -10.91 -21.26
C HIS A 145 21.75 -11.25 -19.84
N PRO A 146 21.97 -12.49 -19.33
CA PRO A 146 21.50 -12.95 -18.03
C PRO A 146 21.80 -12.03 -16.85
N PHE A 147 22.86 -11.22 -16.94
CA PHE A 147 23.21 -10.23 -15.93
C PHE A 147 22.10 -9.18 -15.70
N GLN A 148 21.34 -8.81 -16.74
CA GLN A 148 20.21 -7.87 -16.62
C GLN A 148 18.93 -8.55 -16.10
N THR A 149 18.89 -9.89 -16.02
CA THR A 149 17.72 -10.64 -15.53
C THR A 149 17.66 -10.72 -14.00
N GLY A 150 18.78 -10.51 -13.31
CA GLY A 150 18.83 -10.51 -11.84
C GLY A 150 18.21 -9.24 -11.22
N SER A 151 18.51 -8.07 -11.78
CA SER A 151 17.99 -6.77 -11.31
C SER A 151 16.48 -6.64 -11.48
N THR A 152 15.96 -7.10 -12.62
CA THR A 152 14.52 -7.17 -12.88
C THR A 152 13.79 -8.01 -11.82
N SER A 153 14.39 -9.12 -11.38
CA SER A 153 13.82 -9.96 -10.31
C SER A 153 13.80 -9.27 -8.94
N ALA A 154 14.81 -8.48 -8.58
CA ALA A 154 14.85 -7.76 -7.31
C ALA A 154 13.79 -6.65 -7.26
N TRP A 155 13.70 -5.84 -8.32
CA TRP A 155 12.68 -4.79 -8.42
C TRP A 155 11.25 -5.34 -8.33
N GLU A 156 10.97 -6.46 -9.02
CA GLU A 156 9.68 -7.14 -8.94
C GLU A 156 9.36 -7.60 -7.52
N ALA A 157 10.35 -8.10 -6.79
CA ALA A 157 10.19 -8.53 -5.40
C ALA A 157 9.83 -7.35 -4.48
N TYR A 158 10.51 -6.20 -4.59
CA TYR A 158 10.16 -4.99 -3.82
C TYR A 158 8.77 -4.48 -4.16
N ARG A 159 8.43 -4.44 -5.44
CA ARG A 159 7.10 -4.01 -5.88
C ARG A 159 6.02 -4.94 -5.36
N TYR A 160 6.24 -6.25 -5.43
CA TYR A 160 5.32 -7.25 -4.91
C TYR A 160 5.13 -7.10 -3.39
N ALA A 161 6.22 -6.98 -2.63
CA ALA A 161 6.19 -6.80 -1.18
C ALA A 161 5.47 -5.50 -0.78
N HIS A 162 5.71 -4.39 -1.48
CA HIS A 162 5.00 -3.15 -1.24
C HIS A 162 3.50 -3.27 -1.55
N LEU A 163 3.14 -3.88 -2.68
CA LEU A 163 1.74 -4.08 -3.06
C LEU A 163 1.01 -4.99 -2.06
N SER A 164 1.62 -6.08 -1.64
CA SER A 164 1.02 -7.00 -0.66
C SER A 164 0.83 -6.36 0.71
N ALA A 165 1.69 -5.41 1.09
CA ALA A 165 1.55 -4.64 2.33
C ALA A 165 0.55 -3.49 2.25
N ILE A 166 0.44 -2.78 1.12
CA ILE A 166 -0.41 -1.58 1.00
C ILE A 166 -1.89 -1.89 0.75
N LEU A 167 -2.19 -2.94 -0.01
CA LEU A 167 -3.56 -3.32 -0.35
C LEU A 167 -4.45 -3.56 0.89
N PRO A 168 -4.04 -4.34 1.91
CA PRO A 168 -4.88 -4.52 3.11
C PRO A 168 -5.05 -3.22 3.91
N LEU A 169 -4.06 -2.32 3.89
CA LEU A 169 -4.20 -1.02 4.54
C LEU A 169 -5.20 -0.12 3.80
N GLN A 170 -5.29 -0.23 2.48
CA GLN A 170 -6.27 0.50 1.68
C GLN A 170 -7.70 0.03 1.97
N THR A 171 -7.93 -1.27 2.02
CA THR A 171 -9.26 -1.82 2.37
C THR A 171 -9.66 -1.39 3.77
N LEU A 172 -8.76 -1.55 4.75
CA LEU A 172 -8.98 -1.12 6.14
C LEU A 172 -9.32 0.37 6.24
N HIS A 173 -8.57 1.23 5.53
CA HIS A 173 -8.84 2.67 5.52
C HIS A 173 -10.24 2.98 4.98
N THR A 174 -10.64 2.34 3.87
CA THR A 174 -11.98 2.58 3.29
C THR A 174 -13.10 2.11 4.22
N GLU A 175 -12.92 0.99 4.91
CA GLU A 175 -13.88 0.45 5.87
C GLU A 175 -14.00 1.35 7.10
N LEU A 176 -12.88 1.76 7.68
CA LEU A 176 -12.86 2.68 8.81
C LEU A 176 -13.46 4.03 8.44
N ALA A 177 -13.08 4.62 7.29
CA ALA A 177 -13.65 5.87 6.81
C ALA A 177 -15.16 5.77 6.60
N ALA A 178 -15.65 4.66 6.01
CA ALA A 178 -17.09 4.44 5.84
C ALA A 178 -17.80 4.31 7.19
N SER A 179 -17.20 3.61 8.16
CA SER A 179 -17.76 3.44 9.51
C SER A 179 -17.80 4.77 10.28
N GLU A 180 -16.74 5.57 10.21
CA GLU A 180 -16.64 6.89 10.85
C GLU A 180 -17.67 7.85 10.25
N LEU A 181 -17.82 7.86 8.92
CA LEU A 181 -18.85 8.64 8.23
C LEU A 181 -20.26 8.18 8.60
N ALA A 182 -20.51 6.87 8.71
CA ALA A 182 -21.80 6.35 9.14
C ALA A 182 -22.12 6.78 10.59
N GLN A 183 -21.16 6.70 11.49
CA GLN A 183 -21.30 7.19 12.86
C GLN A 183 -21.55 8.70 12.91
N GLN A 184 -20.85 9.49 12.08
CA GLN A 184 -21.10 10.92 11.94
C GLN A 184 -22.50 11.20 11.42
N ARG A 185 -22.97 10.48 10.39
CA ARG A 185 -24.35 10.60 9.87
C ARG A 185 -25.40 10.31 10.93
N VAL A 186 -25.17 9.31 11.79
CA VAL A 186 -26.08 8.99 12.90
C VAL A 186 -26.04 10.07 13.99
N LYS A 187 -24.88 10.68 14.25
CA LYS A 187 -24.77 11.82 15.18
C LYS A 187 -25.46 13.05 14.62
N ASP A 188 -25.26 13.33 13.33
CA ASP A 188 -25.81 14.48 12.62
C ASP A 188 -27.31 14.33 12.32
N SER A 189 -27.85 13.11 12.31
CA SER A 189 -29.29 12.88 12.19
C SER A 189 -30.04 13.13 13.49
N ARG A 190 -29.36 13.15 14.64
CA ARG A 190 -30.01 13.42 15.94
C ARG A 190 -30.21 14.91 16.14
N PHE A 191 -31.40 15.28 16.60
CA PHE A 191 -31.67 16.65 17.00
C PHE A 191 -30.93 16.97 18.31
N PRO A 192 -30.29 18.14 18.46
CA PRO A 192 -29.57 18.49 19.69
C PRO A 192 -30.55 18.72 20.84
N ASP A 193 -30.22 18.19 22.02
CA ASP A 193 -31.09 18.29 23.20
C ASP A 193 -31.06 19.68 23.88
N SER A 194 -30.04 20.50 23.59
CA SER A 194 -29.81 21.82 24.21
C SER A 194 -29.10 22.81 23.28
N LEU A 195 -29.26 24.11 23.54
CA LEU A 195 -28.53 25.19 22.87
C LEU A 195 -27.02 24.98 22.85
N TYR A 196 -26.44 24.51 23.95
CA TYR A 196 -25.01 24.24 24.03
C TYR A 196 -24.59 23.18 23.00
N ARG A 197 -25.36 22.10 22.90
CA ARG A 197 -25.11 21.05 21.89
C ARG A 197 -25.24 21.59 20.47
N TYR A 198 -26.24 22.44 20.20
CA TYR A 198 -26.40 23.08 18.90
C TYR A 198 -25.15 23.87 18.48
N ARG A 199 -24.61 24.70 19.38
CA ARG A 199 -23.41 25.50 19.13
C ARG A 199 -22.14 24.65 18.96
N GLN A 200 -22.09 23.47 19.56
CA GLN A 200 -20.98 22.53 19.43
C GLN A 200 -20.97 21.74 18.11
N ILE A 201 -22.06 21.75 17.33
CA ILE A 201 -22.12 21.01 16.06
C ILE A 201 -21.08 21.59 15.09
N ARG A 202 -20.11 20.77 14.67
CA ARG A 202 -19.09 21.19 13.69
C ARG A 202 -19.64 21.24 12.26
N ASN A 203 -20.62 20.39 11.96
CA ASN A 203 -21.23 20.32 10.64
C ASN A 203 -22.21 21.48 10.42
N LYS A 204 -21.81 22.43 9.57
CA LYS A 204 -22.62 23.60 9.22
C LYS A 204 -23.97 23.20 8.61
N GLU A 205 -24.02 22.18 7.75
CA GLU A 205 -25.26 21.76 7.11
C GLU A 205 -26.30 21.26 8.12
N THR A 206 -25.85 20.53 9.14
CA THR A 206 -26.70 20.06 10.24
C THR A 206 -27.23 21.24 11.05
N GLN A 207 -26.37 22.20 11.41
CA GLN A 207 -26.81 23.43 12.08
C GLN A 207 -27.84 24.21 11.28
N LEU A 208 -27.65 24.26 9.96
CA LEU A 208 -28.53 24.98 9.03
C LEU A 208 -29.87 24.27 8.85
N ARG A 209 -29.86 22.94 8.78
CA ARG A 209 -31.07 22.13 8.77
C ARG A 209 -31.91 22.37 10.02
N ILE A 210 -31.27 22.39 11.18
CA ILE A 210 -31.92 22.69 12.46
C ILE A 210 -32.40 24.16 12.49
N ALA A 211 -31.60 25.11 12.00
CA ALA A 211 -31.98 26.52 11.92
C ALA A 211 -33.23 26.72 11.04
N ARG A 212 -33.27 26.07 9.87
CA ARG A 212 -34.44 26.06 8.97
C ARG A 212 -35.64 25.46 9.68
N PHE A 213 -35.46 24.36 10.39
CA PHE A 213 -36.51 23.74 11.18
C PHE A 213 -37.11 24.70 12.23
N LEU A 214 -36.26 25.42 12.98
CA LEU A 214 -36.70 26.33 14.04
C LEU A 214 -37.49 27.52 13.48
N ALA A 215 -37.07 28.04 12.33
CA ALA A 215 -37.70 29.18 11.64
C ALA A 215 -38.91 28.79 10.77
N ALA A 216 -39.11 27.50 10.49
CA ALA A 216 -40.18 27.02 9.62
C ALA A 216 -41.57 27.07 10.27
N ASP A 217 -42.62 27.01 9.44
CA ASP A 217 -44.02 26.93 9.87
C ASP A 217 -44.35 25.54 10.43
N LYS A 218 -45.43 25.44 11.22
CA LYS A 218 -45.84 24.18 11.89
C LYS A 218 -45.97 22.99 10.93
N MET A 219 -46.57 23.19 9.76
CA MET A 219 -46.75 22.14 8.74
C MET A 219 -45.41 21.64 8.19
N THR A 220 -44.48 22.57 7.92
CA THR A 220 -43.13 22.25 7.44
C THR A 220 -42.27 21.61 8.54
N LYS A 221 -42.48 21.97 9.81
CA LYS A 221 -41.85 21.30 10.95
C LYS A 221 -42.29 19.84 11.05
N GLU A 222 -43.59 19.55 10.94
CA GLU A 222 -44.09 18.17 10.98
C GLU A 222 -43.52 17.31 9.83
N ARG A 223 -43.45 17.88 8.62
CA ARG A 223 -42.82 17.20 7.47
C ARG A 223 -41.34 16.91 7.69
N THR A 224 -40.57 17.90 8.14
CA THR A 224 -39.13 17.76 8.38
C THR A 224 -38.82 16.83 9.56
N MET A 225 -39.66 16.78 10.60
CA MET A 225 -39.56 15.75 11.65
C MET A 225 -39.73 14.35 11.07
N GLY A 226 -40.67 14.14 10.15
CA GLY A 226 -40.86 12.87 9.46
C GLY A 226 -39.68 12.49 8.55
N GLU A 227 -39.15 13.45 7.78
CA GLU A 227 -38.02 13.23 6.87
C GLU A 227 -36.72 12.86 7.61
N TYR A 228 -36.45 13.50 8.76
CA TYR A 228 -35.24 13.26 9.54
C TYR A 228 -35.42 12.30 10.73
N GLY A 229 -36.64 11.81 10.96
CA GLY A 229 -36.96 10.89 12.07
C GLY A 229 -36.82 11.52 13.46
N TRP A 230 -37.00 12.84 13.58
CA TRP A 230 -36.89 13.55 14.85
C TRP A 230 -38.12 13.33 15.72
N ALA A 231 -37.91 12.97 16.98
CA ALA A 231 -39.01 12.82 17.92
C ALA A 231 -39.46 14.18 18.45
N TYR A 232 -40.77 14.40 18.53
CA TYR A 232 -41.35 15.65 19.05
C TYR A 232 -40.76 16.09 20.40
N ARG A 233 -40.52 15.13 21.30
CA ARG A 233 -39.94 15.38 22.63
C ARG A 233 -38.51 15.94 22.58
N GLN A 234 -37.71 15.53 21.60
CA GLN A 234 -36.32 15.99 21.44
C GLN A 234 -36.27 17.42 20.92
N VAL A 235 -37.20 17.75 20.04
CA VAL A 235 -37.26 19.05 19.38
C VAL A 235 -37.83 20.14 20.29
N MET A 236 -38.72 19.75 21.20
CA MET A 236 -39.47 20.67 22.06
C MET A 236 -38.55 21.59 22.89
N THR A 237 -37.45 21.06 23.44
CA THR A 237 -36.53 21.82 24.30
C THR A 237 -35.90 23.00 23.56
N LEU A 238 -35.40 22.75 22.35
CA LEU A 238 -34.75 23.78 21.56
C LEU A 238 -35.78 24.73 20.91
N GLU A 239 -36.99 24.24 20.64
CA GLU A 239 -38.08 25.10 20.18
C GLU A 239 -38.53 26.08 21.28
N THR A 240 -38.59 25.65 22.55
CA THR A 240 -38.85 26.55 23.68
C THR A 240 -37.73 27.56 23.85
N GLU A 241 -36.47 27.12 23.82
CA GLU A 241 -35.31 28.02 23.90
C GLU A 241 -35.30 29.06 22.76
N TYR A 242 -35.70 28.69 21.54
CA TYR A 242 -35.81 29.61 20.41
C TYR A 242 -36.93 30.66 20.58
N LYS A 243 -38.02 30.31 21.27
CA LYS A 243 -39.12 31.24 21.58
C LYS A 243 -38.75 32.19 22.71
N GLU A 244 -37.98 31.73 23.69
CA GLU A 244 -37.63 32.47 24.89
C GLU A 244 -36.39 33.37 24.70
N ASN A 245 -35.37 32.90 23.98
CA ASN A 245 -34.10 33.60 23.84
C ASN A 245 -34.00 34.40 22.52
N ALA A 246 -34.03 35.73 22.63
CA ALA A 246 -33.92 36.64 21.49
C ALA A 246 -32.55 36.56 20.79
N ASP A 247 -31.46 36.41 21.56
CA ASP A 247 -30.09 36.32 21.01
C ASP A 247 -29.92 35.05 20.17
N PHE A 248 -30.46 33.93 20.65
CA PHE A 248 -30.44 32.68 19.90
C PHE A 248 -31.27 32.78 18.61
N ARG A 249 -32.40 33.49 18.66
CA ARG A 249 -33.20 33.75 17.46
C ARG A 249 -32.43 34.56 16.42
N THR A 250 -31.72 35.59 16.84
CA THR A 250 -30.88 36.38 15.93
C THR A 250 -29.76 35.53 15.35
N GLU A 251 -29.09 34.70 16.15
CA GLU A 251 -28.04 33.76 15.69
C GLU A 251 -28.58 32.83 14.60
N VAL A 252 -29.76 32.23 14.81
CA VAL A 252 -30.42 31.34 13.82
C VAL A 252 -30.76 32.10 12.52
N GLN A 253 -31.26 33.33 12.63
CA GLN A 253 -31.60 34.15 11.46
C GLN A 253 -30.35 34.58 10.67
N GLU A 254 -29.26 34.94 11.34
CA GLU A 254 -27.98 35.26 10.71
C GLU A 254 -27.45 34.07 9.92
N ARG A 255 -27.47 32.86 10.51
CA ARG A 255 -27.03 31.63 9.83
C ARG A 255 -27.84 31.34 8.57
N LEU A 256 -29.14 31.65 8.56
CA LEU A 256 -29.97 31.50 7.37
C LEU A 256 -29.60 32.53 6.28
N ARG A 257 -29.30 33.78 6.66
CA ARG A 257 -28.91 34.86 5.74
C ARG A 257 -27.54 34.62 5.10
N ASP A 258 -26.56 34.13 5.86
CA ASP A 258 -25.20 33.86 5.35
C ASP A 258 -25.20 32.88 4.17
N LEU A 259 -26.13 31.92 4.14
CA LEU A 259 -26.28 31.02 3.00
C LEU A 259 -26.98 31.64 1.80
N GLU A 260 -28.00 32.47 2.02
CA GLU A 260 -28.69 33.16 0.92
C GLU A 260 -27.74 34.10 0.16
N ALA A 261 -26.77 34.69 0.88
CA ALA A 261 -25.70 35.50 0.30
C ALA A 261 -24.61 34.69 -0.43
N THR A 262 -24.46 33.40 -0.08
CA THR A 262 -23.43 32.50 -0.64
C THR A 262 -23.89 31.79 -1.91
N ASP A 263 -25.19 31.75 -2.24
CA ASP A 263 -25.66 31.22 -3.52
C ASP A 263 -25.26 32.18 -4.67
N PRO A 264 -24.26 31.83 -5.50
CA PRO A 264 -23.79 32.72 -6.57
C PRO A 264 -24.86 32.94 -7.65
N ARG A 265 -25.94 32.14 -7.68
CA ARG A 265 -27.04 32.27 -8.65
C ARG A 265 -28.08 33.31 -8.24
N ARG A 266 -28.04 33.78 -6.99
CA ARG A 266 -28.94 34.80 -6.44
C ARG A 266 -28.31 36.19 -6.33
N ARG A 267 -27.03 36.34 -6.68
CA ARG A 267 -26.42 37.66 -6.83
C ARG A 267 -27.14 38.38 -7.97
N ALA A 268 -28.02 39.31 -7.61
CA ALA A 268 -28.60 40.24 -8.56
C ALA A 268 -27.45 40.88 -9.34
N THR A 269 -27.41 40.61 -10.65
CA THR A 269 -26.59 41.35 -11.60
C THR A 269 -27.14 42.77 -11.65
N ASN A 270 -26.75 43.61 -10.70
CA ASN A 270 -26.94 45.04 -10.80
C ASN A 270 -26.01 45.53 -11.92
N LYS A 271 -26.58 45.65 -13.12
CA LYS A 271 -26.09 46.52 -14.19
C LYS A 271 -26.82 47.85 -14.08
#